data_AF-A0A1T3VWV5-F1
#
_entry.id   AF-A0A1T3VWV5-F1
#
_cell.length_a   1.000
_cell.length_b   1.000
_cell.length_c   1.000
_cell.angle_alpha   90.00
_cell.angle_beta   90.00
_cell.angle_gamma   90.00
#
_symmetry.space_group_name_H-M   'P 1'
#
loop_
_entity.id
_entity.type
_entity.pdbx_description
1 polymer ?
#
loop_
_entity_poly.entity_id
_entity_poly.type
_entity_poly.pdbx_seq_one_letter_code
_entity_poly.pdbx_strand_id
1 'polypeptide(L)'
;IGLAEKAGLELSDGGVAVDASLQTSDPDIYAVGDIAAARHPLFGDRIRTEHWANALKQPAVAVAGVLGNPGSYDELPYFFTDQYDLGMEYVGHAPEYDSVVFRGDVGAREFTAFWLDKDARVLAGMNVNIWDGLDDIKALVRSGKTVDAARLADPEVPPAALL
;
A
#
# COMPACT_ATOMS: atom_id res chain seq x y z
N ILE A 1 6.88 20.61 -1.06
CA ILE A 1 5.94 20.91 -2.17
C ILE A 1 6.03 22.32 -2.78
N GLY A 2 6.51 23.35 -2.06
CA GLY A 2 6.46 24.74 -2.57
C GLY A 2 7.21 25.04 -3.89
N LEU A 3 8.19 24.22 -4.31
CA LEU A 3 8.81 24.35 -5.64
C LEU A 3 7.83 23.93 -6.75
N ALA A 4 7.19 22.77 -6.59
CA ALA A 4 6.23 22.22 -7.54
C ALA A 4 4.99 23.12 -7.67
N GLU A 5 4.50 23.64 -6.54
CA GLU A 5 3.40 24.61 -6.51
C GLU A 5 3.72 25.87 -7.31
N LYS A 6 4.90 26.46 -7.09
CA LYS A 6 5.36 27.65 -7.82
C LYS A 6 5.60 27.38 -9.31
N ALA A 7 5.93 26.14 -9.67
CA ALA A 7 6.08 25.69 -11.05
C ALA A 7 4.73 25.39 -11.73
N GLY A 8 3.60 25.45 -11.01
CA GLY A 8 2.27 25.17 -11.56
C GLY A 8 1.96 23.69 -11.74
N LEU A 9 2.71 22.79 -11.08
CA LEU A 9 2.44 21.36 -11.10
C LEU A 9 1.20 21.03 -10.27
N GLU A 10 0.43 20.04 -10.73
CA GLU A 10 -0.68 19.50 -9.96
C GLU A 10 -0.19 18.92 -8.63
N LEU A 11 -0.93 19.21 -7.56
CA LEU A 11 -0.69 18.70 -6.21
C LEU A 11 -1.85 17.81 -5.77
N SER A 12 -1.55 16.79 -4.99
CA SER A 12 -2.54 15.88 -4.42
C SER A 12 -1.99 15.24 -3.15
N ASP A 13 -2.85 14.93 -2.18
CA ASP A 13 -2.48 14.24 -0.94
C ASP A 13 -1.25 14.84 -0.22
N GLY A 14 -1.10 16.17 -0.25
CA GLY A 14 0.05 16.88 0.33
C GLY A 14 1.38 16.72 -0.42
N GLY A 15 1.38 16.14 -1.62
CA GLY A 15 2.53 15.91 -2.50
C GLY A 15 2.32 16.43 -3.93
N VAL A 16 3.30 16.15 -4.79
CA VAL A 16 3.20 16.35 -6.24
C VAL A 16 2.36 15.21 -6.81
N ALA A 17 1.29 15.54 -7.51
CA ALA A 17 0.45 14.55 -8.17
C ALA A 17 1.25 13.91 -9.33
N VAL A 18 1.38 12.59 -9.32
CA VAL A 18 2.03 11.86 -10.41
C VAL A 18 1.22 10.65 -10.83
N ASP A 19 1.10 10.40 -12.13
CA ASP A 19 0.39 9.23 -12.64
C ASP A 19 1.08 7.90 -12.24
N ALA A 20 0.56 6.77 -12.72
CA ALA A 20 1.12 5.46 -12.39
C ALA A 20 2.55 5.28 -12.93
N SER A 21 2.96 6.05 -13.94
CA SER A 21 4.34 6.07 -14.46
C SER A 21 5.27 7.05 -13.72
N LEU A 22 4.75 7.71 -12.68
CA LEU A 22 5.41 8.72 -11.87
C LEU A 22 5.70 10.05 -12.60
N GLN A 23 5.02 10.26 -13.73
CA GLN A 23 5.05 11.52 -14.47
C GLN A 23 4.11 12.53 -13.82
N THR A 24 4.55 13.78 -13.69
CA THR A 24 3.72 14.89 -13.17
C THR A 24 2.74 15.40 -14.22
N SER A 25 2.03 16.49 -13.94
CA SER A 25 1.21 17.19 -14.94
C SER A 25 2.03 17.80 -16.09
N ASP A 26 3.34 17.95 -15.92
CA ASP A 26 4.28 18.31 -16.98
C ASP A 26 4.97 17.03 -17.50
N PRO A 27 4.91 16.75 -18.82
CA PRO A 27 5.44 15.50 -19.38
C PRO A 27 6.96 15.35 -19.25
N ASP A 28 7.70 16.44 -19.06
CA ASP A 28 9.16 16.42 -18.91
C ASP A 28 9.61 16.32 -17.45
N ILE A 29 8.67 16.30 -16.50
CA ILE A 29 8.94 16.33 -15.06
C ILE A 29 8.35 15.09 -14.38
N TYR A 30 9.19 14.44 -13.55
CA TYR A 30 8.84 13.29 -12.73
C TYR A 30 9.03 13.63 -11.25
N ALA A 31 8.29 12.97 -10.36
CA ALA A 31 8.50 13.04 -8.92
C ALA A 31 8.47 11.65 -8.29
N VAL A 32 9.38 11.42 -7.34
CA VAL A 32 9.57 10.12 -6.66
C VAL A 32 9.87 10.34 -5.17
N GLY A 33 9.71 9.29 -4.37
CA GLY A 33 9.86 9.29 -2.91
C GLY A 33 8.70 9.97 -2.19
N ASP A 34 8.95 10.43 -0.97
CA ASP A 34 7.95 10.98 -0.03
C ASP A 34 7.10 12.14 -0.59
N ILE A 35 7.61 12.85 -1.60
CA ILE A 35 6.90 13.97 -2.23
C ILE A 35 5.87 13.52 -3.27
N ALA A 36 5.94 12.28 -3.76
CA ALA A 36 5.11 11.80 -4.86
C ALA A 36 3.77 11.25 -4.35
N ALA A 37 2.67 11.89 -4.74
CA ALA A 37 1.32 11.37 -4.60
C ALA A 37 0.96 10.57 -5.86
N ALA A 38 1.35 9.29 -5.86
CA ALA A 38 1.30 8.42 -7.02
C ALA A 38 -0.11 7.84 -7.22
N ARG A 39 -0.62 7.88 -8.46
CA ARG A 39 -1.85 7.17 -8.83
C ARG A 39 -1.62 5.68 -8.70
N HIS A 40 -2.25 5.07 -7.70
CA HIS A 40 -2.13 3.63 -7.50
C HIS A 40 -3.15 2.89 -8.39
N PRO A 41 -2.71 1.99 -9.30
CA PRO A 41 -3.60 1.33 -10.25
C PRO A 41 -4.74 0.53 -9.61
N LEU A 42 -4.46 -0.17 -8.49
CA LEU A 42 -5.45 -0.98 -7.78
C LEU A 42 -6.52 -0.14 -7.06
N PHE A 43 -6.12 0.89 -6.32
CA PHE A 43 -7.03 1.67 -5.49
C PHE A 43 -7.73 2.79 -6.27
N GLY A 44 -7.23 3.16 -7.45
CA GLY A 44 -7.83 4.22 -8.27
C GLY A 44 -7.55 5.64 -7.76
N ASP A 45 -6.93 5.78 -6.60
CA ASP A 45 -6.61 7.05 -5.95
C ASP A 45 -5.12 7.41 -6.03
N ARG A 46 -4.81 8.66 -5.66
CA ARG A 46 -3.42 9.12 -5.49
C ARG A 46 -3.03 8.91 -4.03
N ILE A 47 -1.95 8.19 -3.80
CA ILE A 47 -1.48 7.85 -2.47
C ILE A 47 -0.05 8.36 -2.32
N ARG A 48 0.16 9.18 -1.30
CA ARG A 48 1.49 9.57 -0.87
C ARG A 48 1.94 8.63 0.26
N THR A 49 3.03 7.92 0.00
CA THR A 49 3.63 7.03 0.99
C THR A 49 4.94 7.67 1.45
N GLU A 50 5.19 7.77 2.75
CA GLU A 50 6.42 8.31 3.33
C GLU A 50 7.26 7.15 3.90
N HIS A 51 7.99 6.44 3.04
CA HIS A 51 8.67 5.22 3.44
C HIS A 51 9.85 4.87 2.53
N TRP A 52 10.94 4.37 3.13
CA TRP A 52 12.17 4.02 2.42
C TRP A 52 11.93 3.08 1.22
N ALA A 53 10.98 2.16 1.34
CA ALA A 53 10.69 1.18 0.29
C ALA A 53 10.18 1.84 -1.00
N ASN A 54 9.35 2.88 -0.89
CA ASN A 54 8.89 3.60 -2.08
C ASN A 54 10.02 4.43 -2.69
N ALA A 55 10.84 5.08 -1.86
CA ALA A 55 11.96 5.90 -2.31
C ALA A 55 13.02 5.05 -3.02
N LEU A 56 13.12 3.78 -2.66
CA LEU A 56 13.96 2.80 -3.33
C LEU A 56 13.36 2.30 -4.66
N LYS A 57 12.06 2.04 -4.72
CA LYS A 57 11.42 1.35 -5.87
C LYS A 57 10.92 2.29 -6.97
N GLN A 58 10.39 3.46 -6.60
CA GLN A 58 9.85 4.44 -7.54
C GLN A 58 10.86 4.93 -8.60
N PRO A 59 12.14 5.20 -8.28
CA PRO A 59 13.09 5.72 -9.27
C PRO A 59 13.25 4.84 -10.51
N ALA A 60 13.20 3.50 -10.36
CA ALA A 60 13.33 2.60 -11.50
C ALA A 60 12.17 2.75 -12.50
N VAL A 61 10.95 2.98 -12.02
CA VAL A 61 9.77 3.23 -12.87
C VAL A 61 9.88 4.58 -13.57
N ALA A 62 10.25 5.64 -12.83
CA ALA A 62 10.40 6.98 -13.38
C ALA A 62 11.50 7.04 -14.47
N VAL A 63 12.65 6.42 -14.22
CA VAL A 63 13.76 6.37 -15.20
C VAL A 63 13.36 5.61 -16.46
N ALA A 64 12.57 4.53 -16.34
CA ALA A 64 12.06 3.83 -17.50
C ALA A 64 11.17 4.76 -18.37
N GLY A 65 10.34 5.59 -17.75
CA GLY A 65 9.58 6.65 -18.43
C GLY A 65 10.47 7.69 -19.11
N VAL A 66 11.49 8.19 -18.43
CA VAL A 66 12.49 9.14 -18.99
C VAL A 66 13.20 8.54 -20.22
N LEU A 67 13.43 7.23 -20.23
CA LEU A 67 14.05 6.52 -21.35
C LEU A 67 13.05 6.13 -22.46
N GLY A 68 11.79 6.54 -22.37
CA GLY A 68 10.75 6.29 -23.37
C GLY A 68 10.05 4.93 -23.24
N ASN A 69 10.20 4.24 -22.11
CA ASN A 69 9.54 2.96 -21.81
C ASN A 69 8.80 3.04 -20.45
N PRO A 70 7.67 3.77 -20.38
CA PRO A 70 6.98 4.01 -19.12
C PRO A 70 6.50 2.71 -18.48
N GLY A 71 6.91 2.49 -17.23
CA GLY A 71 6.39 1.43 -16.37
C GLY A 71 5.17 1.89 -15.57
N SER A 72 4.66 1.01 -14.71
CA SER A 72 3.60 1.32 -13.74
C SER A 72 4.12 1.02 -12.34
N TYR A 73 4.04 2.00 -11.44
CA TYR A 73 4.28 1.82 -10.01
C TYR A 73 3.02 1.27 -9.36
N ASP A 74 2.99 -0.05 -9.19
CA ASP A 74 1.84 -0.80 -8.64
C ASP A 74 2.17 -1.50 -7.31
N GLU A 75 3.26 -1.09 -6.66
CA GLU A 75 3.65 -1.56 -5.35
C GLU A 75 2.62 -1.10 -4.31
N LEU A 76 2.07 -2.06 -3.55
CA LEU A 76 1.15 -1.74 -2.46
C LEU A 76 1.85 -0.87 -1.42
N PRO A 77 1.20 0.18 -0.89
CA PRO A 77 1.79 0.98 0.18
C PRO A 77 2.20 0.09 1.34
N TYR A 78 3.41 0.31 1.82
CA TYR A 78 4.06 -0.53 2.82
C TYR A 78 4.76 0.35 3.85
N PHE A 79 4.60 0.01 5.12
CA PHE A 79 5.40 0.56 6.20
C PHE A 79 5.64 -0.50 7.27
N PHE A 80 6.69 -0.32 8.05
CA PHE A 80 6.94 -1.11 9.25
C PHE A 80 7.32 -0.20 10.42
N THR A 81 7.20 -0.71 11.63
CA THR A 81 7.69 -0.05 12.83
C THR A 81 8.10 -1.08 13.87
N ASP A 82 9.22 -0.80 14.54
CA ASP A 82 9.69 -1.55 15.70
C ASP A 82 9.59 -0.66 16.94
N GLN A 83 8.79 -1.08 17.92
CA GLN A 83 8.56 -0.36 19.17
C GLN A 83 8.76 -1.33 20.34
N TYR A 84 9.92 -1.28 20.98
CA TYR A 84 10.30 -2.23 22.02
C TYR A 84 10.25 -3.69 21.52
N ASP A 85 9.35 -4.50 22.07
CA ASP A 85 9.11 -5.91 21.71
C ASP A 85 7.93 -6.08 20.73
N LEU A 86 7.50 -4.99 20.09
CA LEU A 86 6.43 -4.96 19.10
C LEU A 86 7.00 -4.60 17.73
N GLY A 87 7.10 -5.58 16.84
CA GLY A 87 7.31 -5.40 15.42
C GLY A 87 5.97 -5.40 14.67
N MET A 88 5.77 -4.43 13.78
CA MET A 88 4.57 -4.36 12.94
C MET A 88 4.93 -4.08 11.49
N GLU A 89 4.32 -4.82 10.57
CA GLU A 89 4.44 -4.64 9.12
C GLU A 89 3.06 -4.50 8.51
N TYR A 90 2.77 -3.35 7.90
CA TYR A 90 1.50 -3.03 7.28
C TYR A 90 1.66 -2.93 5.77
N VAL A 91 0.71 -3.52 5.03
CA VAL A 91 0.64 -3.43 3.57
C VAL A 91 -0.79 -3.24 3.08
N GLY A 92 -0.96 -2.36 2.09
CA GLY A 92 -2.25 -2.00 1.50
C GLY A 92 -2.62 -0.55 1.79
N HIS A 93 -3.89 -0.20 1.58
CA HIS A 93 -4.38 1.15 1.81
C HIS A 93 -5.84 1.12 2.27
N ALA A 94 -6.08 1.51 3.52
CA ALA A 94 -7.42 1.52 4.12
C ALA A 94 -7.68 2.83 4.89
N PRO A 95 -7.72 3.99 4.22
CA PRO A 95 -8.04 5.28 4.87
C PRO A 95 -9.47 5.30 5.42
N GLU A 96 -10.36 4.58 4.76
CA GLU A 96 -11.71 4.26 5.21
C GLU A 96 -11.89 2.73 5.15
N TYR A 97 -12.59 2.18 6.14
CA TYR A 97 -12.89 0.75 6.25
C TYR A 97 -14.17 0.55 7.06
N ASP A 98 -14.80 -0.60 6.88
CA ASP A 98 -16.03 -0.97 7.60
C ASP A 98 -15.73 -1.80 8.84
N SER A 99 -14.77 -2.72 8.76
CA SER A 99 -14.42 -3.60 9.86
C SER A 99 -12.95 -3.99 9.88
N VAL A 100 -12.50 -4.49 11.05
CA VAL A 100 -11.17 -5.08 11.24
C VAL A 100 -11.34 -6.51 11.74
N VAL A 101 -10.70 -7.45 11.06
CA VAL A 101 -10.66 -8.87 11.43
C VAL A 101 -9.28 -9.20 11.99
N PHE A 102 -9.24 -9.87 13.13
CA PHE A 102 -8.00 -10.33 13.76
C PHE A 102 -7.85 -11.84 13.59
N ARG A 103 -6.65 -12.28 13.22
CA ARG A 103 -6.26 -13.68 13.04
C ARG A 103 -5.03 -13.96 13.89
N GLY A 104 -5.12 -14.90 14.83
CA GLY A 104 -4.05 -15.22 15.78
C GLY A 104 -4.36 -14.74 17.21
N ASP A 105 -3.33 -14.57 18.03
CA ASP A 105 -3.47 -14.24 19.45
C ASP A 105 -3.15 -12.76 19.72
N VAL A 106 -4.21 -11.97 19.87
CA VAL A 106 -4.14 -10.54 20.20
C VAL A 106 -3.54 -10.32 21.61
N GLY A 107 -3.82 -11.21 22.57
CA GLY A 107 -3.31 -11.11 23.93
C GLY A 107 -1.80 -11.37 24.01
N ALA A 108 -1.31 -12.30 23.19
CA ALA A 108 0.11 -12.59 23.04
C ALA A 108 0.86 -11.56 22.16
N ARG A 109 0.14 -10.67 21.46
CA ARG A 109 0.68 -9.75 20.44
C ARG A 109 1.33 -10.49 19.27
N GLU A 110 0.72 -11.60 18.85
CA GLU A 110 1.15 -12.40 17.71
C GLU A 110 -0.07 -12.67 16.81
N PHE A 111 -0.37 -11.73 15.92
CA PHE A 111 -1.59 -11.77 15.10
C PHE A 111 -1.44 -10.95 13.81
N THR A 112 -2.33 -11.22 12.85
CA THR A 112 -2.55 -10.38 11.67
C THR A 112 -3.89 -9.66 11.81
N ALA A 113 -3.89 -8.35 11.60
CA ALA A 113 -5.10 -7.55 11.45
C ALA A 113 -5.39 -7.31 9.97
N PHE A 114 -6.65 -7.44 9.55
CA PHE A 114 -7.11 -7.16 8.19
C PHE A 114 -8.18 -6.09 8.22
N TRP A 115 -8.02 -5.05 7.40
CA TRP A 115 -9.04 -4.01 7.21
C TRP A 115 -9.91 -4.35 6.01
N LEU A 116 -11.22 -4.38 6.21
CA LEU A 116 -12.20 -4.78 5.20
C LEU A 116 -13.10 -3.60 4.83
N ASP A 117 -13.47 -3.52 3.55
CA ASP A 117 -14.55 -2.66 3.11
C ASP A 117 -15.94 -3.25 3.43
N LYS A 118 -16.99 -2.50 3.12
CA LYS A 118 -18.39 -2.91 3.31
C LYS A 118 -18.81 -4.17 2.52
N ASP A 119 -18.06 -4.52 1.47
CA ASP A 119 -18.28 -5.69 0.63
C ASP A 119 -17.37 -6.86 1.07
N ALA A 120 -16.77 -6.74 2.26
CA ALA A 120 -15.84 -7.68 2.88
C ALA A 120 -14.64 -8.02 1.97
N ARG A 121 -14.10 -7.02 1.27
CA ARG A 121 -12.82 -7.14 0.54
C ARG A 121 -11.68 -6.62 1.40
N VAL A 122 -10.54 -7.30 1.36
CA VAL A 122 -9.35 -6.89 2.12
C VAL A 122 -8.70 -5.67 1.46
N LEU A 123 -8.64 -4.55 2.17
CA LEU A 123 -8.02 -3.30 1.72
C LEU A 123 -6.55 -3.19 2.15
N ALA A 124 -6.25 -3.71 3.33
CA ALA A 124 -4.91 -3.75 3.91
C ALA A 124 -4.81 -4.85 4.97
N GLY A 125 -3.58 -5.21 5.33
CA GLY A 125 -3.32 -6.03 6.50
C GLY A 125 -2.04 -5.63 7.21
N MET A 126 -1.96 -6.01 8.48
CA MET A 126 -0.82 -5.73 9.35
C MET A 126 -0.47 -6.95 10.17
N ASN A 127 0.76 -7.43 10.00
CA ASN A 127 1.34 -8.42 10.89
C ASN A 127 1.84 -7.73 12.16
N VAL A 128 1.62 -8.37 13.30
CA VAL A 128 2.11 -7.96 14.62
C VAL A 128 2.91 -9.11 15.20
N ASN A 129 4.23 -8.92 15.32
CA ASN A 129 5.24 -9.95 15.67
C ASN A 129 5.18 -11.24 14.83
N ILE A 130 4.65 -11.15 13.60
CA ILE A 130 4.69 -12.22 12.61
C ILE A 130 5.57 -11.74 11.46
N TRP A 131 6.69 -12.42 11.22
CA TRP A 131 7.69 -12.03 10.23
C TRP A 131 7.47 -12.68 8.85
N ASP A 132 6.59 -13.68 8.78
CA ASP A 132 6.18 -14.36 7.56
C ASP A 132 4.73 -13.98 7.17
N GLY A 133 4.35 -14.18 5.91
CA GLY A 133 2.95 -14.01 5.47
C GLY A 133 2.58 -12.63 4.93
N LEU A 134 3.52 -11.69 4.80
CA LEU A 134 3.27 -10.41 4.11
C LEU A 134 2.77 -10.64 2.68
N ASP A 135 3.27 -11.66 1.99
CA ASP A 135 2.84 -11.99 0.62
C ASP A 135 1.41 -12.55 0.56
N ASP A 136 0.94 -13.24 1.60
CA ASP A 136 -0.45 -13.67 1.71
C ASP A 136 -1.39 -12.45 1.85
N ILE A 137 -1.00 -11.46 2.66
CA ILE A 137 -1.74 -10.20 2.78
C ILE A 137 -1.81 -9.50 1.43
N LYS A 138 -0.67 -9.36 0.74
CA LYS A 138 -0.62 -8.75 -0.60
C LYS A 138 -1.52 -9.49 -1.59
N ALA A 139 -1.54 -10.81 -1.55
CA ALA A 139 -2.37 -11.62 -2.44
C ALA A 139 -3.86 -11.36 -2.18
N LEU A 140 -4.28 -11.30 -0.91
CA LEU A 140 -5.66 -10.99 -0.54
C LEU A 140 -6.06 -9.59 -1.00
N VAL A 141 -5.23 -8.58 -0.75
CA VAL A 141 -5.47 -7.19 -1.19
C VAL A 141 -5.57 -7.10 -2.72
N ARG A 142 -4.64 -7.72 -3.45
CA ARG A 142 -4.65 -7.71 -4.92
C ARG A 142 -5.81 -8.49 -5.53
N SER A 143 -6.35 -9.49 -4.82
CA SER A 143 -7.46 -10.30 -5.33
C SER A 143 -8.73 -9.48 -5.51
N GLY A 144 -8.96 -8.47 -4.65
CA GLY A 144 -10.20 -7.69 -4.59
C GLY A 144 -11.46 -8.56 -4.35
N LYS A 145 -11.29 -9.81 -3.92
CA LYS A 145 -12.40 -10.74 -3.69
C LYS A 145 -13.04 -10.47 -2.34
N THR A 146 -14.36 -10.65 -2.30
CA THR A 146 -15.10 -10.72 -1.04
C THR A 146 -14.70 -12.00 -0.31
N VAL A 147 -14.28 -11.86 0.95
CA VAL A 147 -13.87 -12.96 1.81
C VAL A 147 -14.90 -13.21 2.92
N ASP A 148 -14.95 -14.45 3.40
CA ASP A 148 -15.68 -14.79 4.61
C ASP A 148 -14.86 -14.36 5.83
N ALA A 149 -15.37 -13.40 6.61
CA ALA A 149 -14.66 -12.83 7.75
C ALA A 149 -14.37 -13.87 8.85
N ALA A 150 -15.24 -14.86 9.06
CA ALA A 150 -15.01 -15.90 10.05
C ALA A 150 -13.88 -16.83 9.61
N ARG A 151 -13.84 -17.19 8.32
CA ARG A 151 -12.72 -17.97 7.75
C ARG A 151 -11.42 -17.19 7.70
N LEU A 152 -11.47 -15.88 7.50
CA LEU A 152 -10.29 -15.01 7.54
C LEU A 152 -9.67 -14.97 8.95
N ALA A 153 -10.52 -14.90 9.99
CA ALA A 153 -10.10 -14.92 11.38
C ALA A 153 -9.53 -16.27 11.85
N ASP A 154 -9.94 -17.37 11.21
CA ASP A 154 -9.59 -18.73 11.63
C ASP A 154 -8.14 -19.11 11.24
N PRO A 155 -7.21 -19.24 12.21
CA PRO A 155 -5.81 -19.57 11.94
C PRO A 155 -5.61 -20.91 11.22
N GLU A 156 -6.58 -21.83 11.29
CA GLU A 156 -6.51 -23.14 10.63
C GLU A 156 -6.85 -23.09 9.13
N VAL A 157 -7.47 -21.99 8.66
CA VAL A 157 -7.77 -21.79 7.24
C VAL A 157 -6.58 -21.11 6.55
N PRO A 158 -5.91 -21.75 5.57
CA PRO A 158 -4.80 -21.11 4.87
C PRO A 158 -5.27 -19.88 4.08
N PRO A 159 -4.53 -18.75 4.07
CA PRO A 159 -4.91 -17.55 3.31
C PRO A 159 -5.18 -17.83 1.82
N ALA A 160 -4.42 -18.75 1.21
CA ALA A 160 -4.62 -19.17 -0.18
C ALA A 160 -6.01 -19.77 -0.46
N ALA A 161 -6.70 -20.30 0.55
CA ALA A 161 -8.06 -20.85 0.42
C ALA A 161 -9.16 -19.76 0.41
N LEU A 162 -8.77 -18.49 0.52
CA LEU A 162 -9.62 -17.30 0.46
C LEU A 162 -9.39 -16.49 -0.83
N LEU A 163 -8.41 -16.91 -1.66
CA LEU A 163 -8.15 -16.38 -3.00
C LEU A 163 -9.01 -17.09 -4.04
#